data_AF-W1YPY4-F1
#
_entry.id   AF-W1YPY4-F1
#
_cell.length_a   1.000
_cell.length_b   1.000
_cell.length_c   1.000
_cell.angle_alpha   90.00
_cell.angle_beta   90.00
_cell.angle_gamma   90.00
#
_symmetry.space_group_name_H-M   'P 1'
#
loop_
_entity.id
_entity.type
_entity.pdbx_description
1 polymer ?
#
loop_
_entity_poly.entity_id
_entity_poly.type
_entity_poly.pdbx_seq_one_letter_code
_entity_poly.pdbx_strand_id
1 'polypeptide(L)'
;FDELGPEGFSKWLSDQKQVFFTDTTWRDAHQSLFATRLRTIDMARVAGHAAKGVPNLFSLECWGGATFDVSYRFLHEDPWERLRMFRREVPNTLLQMLIRGANAVGYTSYPDNV
;
A
#
# COMPACT_ATOMS: atom_id res chain seq x y z
N PHE A 1 -0.71 -9.66 12.72
CA PHE A 1 -1.66 -10.18 11.71
C PHE A 1 -1.38 -11.66 11.45
N ASP A 2 -0.16 -12.01 11.04
CA ASP A 2 0.24 -13.40 10.72
C ASP A 2 -0.06 -14.42 11.83
N GLU A 3 0.09 -14.05 13.11
CA GLU A 3 -0.21 -14.93 14.24
C GLU A 3 -1.71 -15.00 14.62
N LEU A 4 -2.43 -13.89 14.47
CA LEU A 4 -3.81 -13.74 14.99
C LEU A 4 -4.90 -13.99 13.93
N GLY A 5 -4.52 -13.99 12.65
CA GLY A 5 -5.48 -13.91 11.54
C GLY A 5 -6.25 -12.59 11.52
N PRO A 6 -7.12 -12.38 10.51
CA PRO A 6 -7.86 -11.13 10.35
C PRO A 6 -8.87 -10.87 11.48
N GLU A 7 -9.62 -11.88 11.93
CA GLU A 7 -10.63 -11.72 12.98
C GLU A 7 -9.99 -11.42 14.34
N GLY A 8 -8.95 -12.17 14.69
CA GLY A 8 -8.21 -11.97 15.94
C GLY A 8 -7.50 -10.63 15.96
N PHE A 9 -6.90 -10.23 14.84
CA PHE A 9 -6.27 -8.91 14.71
C PHE A 9 -7.28 -7.78 14.80
N SER A 10 -8.47 -7.91 14.19
CA SER A 10 -9.52 -6.91 14.29
C SER A 10 -10.01 -6.74 15.72
N LYS A 11 -10.20 -7.83 16.46
CA LYS A 11 -10.56 -7.78 17.89
C LYS A 11 -9.47 -7.08 18.70
N TRP A 12 -8.21 -7.50 18.53
CA TRP A 12 -7.07 -6.88 19.20
C TRP A 12 -7.01 -5.38 18.95
N LEU A 13 -7.25 -4.93 17.71
CA LEU A 13 -7.26 -3.53 17.31
C LEU A 13 -8.35 -2.73 18.04
N SER A 14 -9.56 -3.29 18.16
CA SER A 14 -10.67 -2.67 18.88
C SER A 14 -10.43 -2.53 20.39
N ASP A 15 -9.58 -3.38 20.97
CA ASP A 15 -9.23 -3.33 22.39
C ASP A 15 -8.15 -2.28 22.71
N GLN A 16 -7.53 -1.68 21.69
CA GLN A 16 -6.48 -0.67 21.85
C GLN A 16 -7.05 0.71 22.19
N LYS A 17 -6.39 1.45 23.07
CA LYS A 17 -6.79 2.82 23.45
C LYS A 17 -6.17 3.90 22.57
N GLN A 18 -5.00 3.63 22.01
CA GLN A 18 -4.28 4.57 21.16
C GLN A 18 -4.93 4.69 19.78
N VAL A 19 -4.80 5.88 19.18
CA VAL A 19 -5.10 6.07 17.77
C VAL A 19 -3.95 5.53 16.93
N PHE A 20 -4.30 4.77 15.90
CA PHE A 20 -3.37 4.26 14.92
C PHE A 20 -3.34 5.14 13.68
N PHE A 21 -2.17 5.20 13.04
CA PHE A 21 -1.96 6.00 11.83
C PHE A 21 -1.56 5.10 10.66
N THR A 22 -2.13 5.40 9.50
CA THR A 22 -1.72 4.87 8.21
C THR A 22 -1.00 5.97 7.44
N ASP A 23 0.19 5.68 6.94
CA ASP A 23 0.93 6.59 6.09
C ASP A 23 0.52 6.40 4.63
N THR A 24 -0.02 7.45 4.00
CA THR A 24 -0.51 7.47 2.62
C THR A 24 0.48 8.10 1.64
N THR A 25 1.69 8.44 2.10
CA THR A 25 2.76 9.03 1.28
C THR A 25 3.04 8.21 0.02
N TRP A 26 2.93 6.88 0.11
CA TRP A 26 3.32 5.93 -0.92
C TRP A 26 2.23 5.65 -1.96
N ARG A 27 1.00 6.15 -1.74
CA ARG A 27 -0.15 5.95 -2.64
C ARG A 27 -0.96 7.24 -2.82
N ASP A 28 -1.76 7.63 -1.83
CA ASP A 28 -2.75 8.71 -2.01
C ASP A 28 -2.13 10.11 -2.11
N ALA A 29 -1.05 10.37 -1.38
CA ALA A 29 -0.45 11.69 -1.31
C ALA A 29 0.07 12.13 -2.69
N HIS A 30 0.87 11.29 -3.35
CA HIS A 30 1.40 11.60 -4.68
C HIS A 30 0.36 11.41 -5.77
N GLN A 31 -0.66 10.56 -5.58
CA GLN A 31 -1.83 10.51 -6.44
C GLN A 31 -2.56 11.87 -6.47
N SER A 32 -2.71 12.51 -5.31
CA SER A 32 -3.37 13.81 -5.16
C SER A 32 -2.50 14.98 -5.62
N LEU A 33 -1.21 15.00 -5.27
CA LEU A 33 -0.34 16.16 -5.45
C LEU A 33 0.51 16.10 -6.72
N PHE A 34 0.83 14.91 -7.20
CA PHE A 34 1.79 14.69 -8.29
C PHE A 34 1.23 13.79 -9.40
N ALA A 35 -0.09 13.73 -9.54
CA ALA A 35 -0.77 12.89 -10.52
C ALA A 35 -0.26 11.44 -10.54
N THR A 36 0.06 10.88 -9.37
CA THR A 36 0.51 9.50 -9.18
C THR A 36 1.90 9.20 -9.79
N ARG A 37 2.75 10.23 -10.01
CA ARG A 37 4.02 10.07 -10.73
C ARG A 37 5.24 9.76 -9.86
N LEU A 38 5.05 9.45 -8.57
CA LEU A 38 6.17 9.01 -7.72
C LEU A 38 6.66 7.62 -8.18
N ARG A 39 7.97 7.51 -8.41
CA ARG A 39 8.60 6.33 -9.02
C ARG A 39 9.10 5.33 -8.00
N THR A 40 9.20 4.08 -8.43
CA THR A 40 9.66 2.96 -7.58
C THR A 40 11.07 3.21 -7.04
N ILE A 41 11.97 3.79 -7.85
CA ILE A 41 13.35 4.06 -7.45
C ILE A 41 13.43 5.04 -6.27
N ASP A 42 12.58 6.06 -6.26
CA ASP A 42 12.58 7.06 -5.19
C ASP A 42 12.00 6.47 -3.91
N MET A 43 10.94 5.68 -4.02
CA MET A 43 10.38 4.93 -2.90
C MET A 43 11.40 3.96 -2.31
N ALA A 44 12.08 3.17 -3.14
CA ALA A 44 13.03 2.14 -2.71
C ALA A 44 14.23 2.71 -1.93
N ARG A 45 14.65 3.94 -2.22
CA ARG A 45 15.76 4.61 -1.51
C ARG A 45 15.43 4.88 -0.04
N VAL A 46 14.16 5.11 0.29
CA VAL A 46 13.77 5.63 1.61
C VAL A 46 12.78 4.75 2.37
N ALA A 47 12.02 3.86 1.72
CA ALA A 47 10.93 3.11 2.35
C ALA A 47 11.37 2.34 3.61
N GLY A 48 12.48 1.60 3.54
CA GLY A 48 13.02 0.86 4.69
C GLY A 48 13.49 1.75 5.84
N HIS A 49 14.04 2.94 5.54
CA HIS A 49 14.44 3.92 6.55
C HIS A 49 13.22 4.57 7.20
N ALA A 50 12.24 4.97 6.40
CA ALA A 50 11.00 5.56 6.87
C ALA A 50 10.26 4.60 7.82
N ALA A 51 10.07 3.34 7.41
CA ALA A 51 9.40 2.34 8.24
C ALA A 51 10.12 2.08 9.57
N LYS A 52 11.47 2.04 9.58
CA LYS A 52 12.26 1.89 10.81
C LYS A 52 12.17 3.10 11.73
N GLY A 53 12.04 4.30 11.17
CA GLY A 53 11.90 5.55 11.93
C GLY A 53 10.54 5.69 12.63
N VAL A 54 9.50 5.04 12.09
CA VAL A 54 8.13 5.06 12.64
C VAL A 54 7.55 3.64 12.74
N PRO A 55 8.12 2.77 13.60
CA PRO A 55 7.80 1.34 13.60
C PRO A 55 6.36 1.01 14.07
N ASN A 56 5.67 1.97 14.68
CA ASN A 56 4.33 1.79 15.25
C ASN A 56 3.20 2.26 14.32
N LEU A 57 3.49 2.53 13.04
CA LEU A 57 2.44 2.73 12.04
C LEU A 57 1.58 1.49 11.92
N PHE A 58 0.27 1.69 11.77
CA PHE A 58 -0.66 0.58 11.55
C PHE A 58 -0.44 -0.02 10.17
N SER A 59 -0.36 0.81 9.15
CA SER A 59 -0.07 0.37 7.80
C SER A 59 0.65 1.43 6.97
N LEU A 60 1.30 0.97 5.90
CA LEU A 60 1.70 1.80 4.77
C LEU A 60 0.73 1.57 3.64
N GLU A 61 0.02 2.62 3.23
CA GLU A 61 -0.78 2.56 2.02
C GLU A 61 0.12 2.82 0.82
N CYS A 62 0.44 1.76 0.08
CA CYS A 62 1.48 1.77 -0.96
C CYS A 62 1.04 1.17 -2.30
N TRP A 63 -0.24 0.81 -2.46
CA TRP A 63 -0.70 0.12 -3.66
C TRP A 63 -2.18 0.34 -3.98
N GLY A 64 -2.61 -0.09 -5.18
CA GLY A 64 -3.98 0.09 -5.65
C GLY A 64 -4.29 1.52 -6.07
N GLY A 65 -5.58 1.84 -6.20
CA GLY A 65 -6.00 3.11 -6.83
C GLY A 65 -5.39 3.26 -8.23
N ALA A 66 -4.95 4.47 -8.57
CA ALA A 66 -4.33 4.76 -9.87
C ALA A 66 -2.88 4.27 -9.99
N THR A 67 -2.26 3.81 -8.91
CA THR A 67 -0.83 3.43 -8.95
C THR A 67 -0.57 2.23 -9.85
N PHE A 68 -1.54 1.33 -10.01
CA PHE A 68 -1.40 0.13 -10.82
C PHE A 68 -1.25 0.48 -12.31
N ASP A 69 -2.21 1.21 -12.87
CA ASP A 69 -2.17 1.59 -14.28
C ASP A 69 -1.07 2.61 -14.59
N VAL A 70 -0.86 3.59 -13.69
CA VAL A 70 0.07 4.68 -13.94
C VAL A 70 1.50 4.16 -13.99
N SER A 71 1.82 3.17 -13.14
CA SER A 71 3.14 2.52 -13.15
C SER A 71 3.44 1.92 -14.52
N TYR A 72 2.50 1.13 -15.07
CA TYR A 72 2.67 0.55 -16.40
C TYR A 72 2.68 1.61 -17.51
N ARG A 73 1.69 2.50 -17.51
CA ARG A 73 1.39 3.38 -18.65
C ARG A 73 2.35 4.56 -18.77
N PHE A 74 2.73 5.17 -17.65
CA PHE A 74 3.44 6.45 -17.65
C PHE A 74 4.83 6.39 -17.02
N LEU A 75 5.05 5.45 -16.10
CA LEU A 75 6.36 5.29 -15.47
C LEU A 75 7.20 4.20 -16.13
N HIS A 76 6.58 3.33 -16.94
CA HIS A 76 7.20 2.17 -17.57
C HIS A 76 7.85 1.24 -16.54
N GLU A 77 7.17 1.03 -15.42
CA GLU A 77 7.62 0.22 -14.28
C GLU A 77 6.55 -0.81 -13.92
N ASP A 78 6.95 -1.99 -13.40
CA ASP A 78 6.02 -3.02 -12.94
C ASP A 78 5.51 -2.71 -11.51
N PRO A 79 4.20 -2.45 -11.31
CA PRO A 79 3.64 -2.24 -9.97
C PRO A 79 3.80 -3.47 -9.06
N TRP A 80 3.97 -4.68 -9.60
CA TRP A 80 4.23 -5.87 -8.79
C TRP A 80 5.67 -5.90 -8.26
N GLU A 81 6.66 -5.46 -9.04
CA GLU A 81 8.02 -5.29 -8.55
C GLU A 81 8.08 -4.24 -7.45
N ARG A 82 7.34 -3.13 -7.60
CA ARG A 82 7.19 -2.12 -6.54
C ARG A 82 6.63 -2.74 -5.26
N LEU A 83 5.58 -3.55 -5.35
CA LEU A 83 5.00 -4.22 -4.18
C LEU A 83 5.98 -5.21 -3.53
N ARG A 84 6.69 -6.02 -4.33
CA ARG A 84 7.73 -6.94 -3.83
C ARG A 84 8.87 -6.20 -3.13
N MET A 85 9.25 -5.03 -3.65
CA MET A 85 10.24 -4.16 -3.01
C MET A 85 9.74 -3.71 -1.63
N PHE A 86 8.53 -3.15 -1.52
CA PHE A 86 7.98 -2.75 -0.21
C PHE A 86 7.92 -3.93 0.77
N ARG A 87 7.49 -5.11 0.30
CA ARG A 87 7.41 -6.32 1.13
C ARG A 87 8.77 -6.76 1.69
N ARG A 88 9.86 -6.53 0.95
CA ARG A 88 11.23 -6.84 1.37
C ARG A 88 11.79 -5.76 2.31
N GLU A 89 11.64 -4.49 1.95
CA GLU A 89 12.22 -3.38 2.70
C GLU A 89 11.44 -3.02 3.98
N VAL A 90 10.14 -3.35 4.01
CA VAL A 90 9.22 -3.07 5.12
C VAL A 90 8.55 -4.36 5.62
N PRO A 91 9.29 -5.23 6.33
CA PRO A 91 8.78 -6.55 6.72
C PRO A 91 7.80 -6.51 7.92
N ASN A 92 7.80 -5.45 8.72
CA ASN A 92 7.10 -5.43 10.02
C ASN A 92 5.83 -4.56 10.03
N THR A 93 5.48 -3.94 8.91
CA THR A 93 4.32 -3.05 8.80
C THR A 93 3.31 -3.65 7.82
N LEU A 94 2.01 -3.47 8.09
CA LEU A 94 0.97 -3.89 7.16
C LEU A 94 1.08 -3.09 5.86
N LEU A 95 0.97 -3.76 4.72
CA LEU A 95 0.87 -3.11 3.42
C LEU A 95 -0.61 -3.00 3.07
N GLN A 96 -1.10 -1.77 2.89
CA GLN A 96 -2.49 -1.47 2.57
C GLN A 96 -2.62 -1.07 1.10
N MET A 97 -3.74 -1.46 0.49
CA MET A 97 -4.13 -1.00 -0.84
C MET A 97 -5.55 -0.44 -0.87
N LEU A 98 -5.80 0.47 -1.81
CA LEU A 98 -7.15 0.85 -2.20
C LEU A 98 -7.65 -0.08 -3.30
N ILE A 99 -8.78 -0.76 -3.06
CA ILE A 99 -9.42 -1.68 -4.00
C ILE A 99 -10.85 -1.22 -4.30
N ARG A 100 -11.25 -1.22 -5.57
CA ARG A 100 -12.64 -0.99 -5.97
C ARG A 100 -13.37 -2.33 -6.03
N GLY A 101 -14.47 -2.47 -5.29
CA GLY A 101 -15.17 -3.75 -5.16
C GLY A 101 -15.62 -4.40 -6.47
N ALA A 102 -16.04 -3.61 -7.46
CA ALA A 102 -16.55 -4.14 -8.73
C ALA A 102 -15.46 -4.62 -9.70
N ASN A 103 -14.22 -4.14 -9.57
CA ASN A 103 -13.22 -4.33 -10.62
C ASN A 103 -11.75 -4.22 -10.19
N ALA A 104 -11.51 -4.35 -8.89
CA ALA A 104 -10.21 -4.21 -8.25
C ALA A 104 -9.47 -2.90 -8.60
N VAL A 105 -8.57 -2.96 -9.59
CA VAL A 105 -7.71 -1.85 -10.05
C VAL A 105 -7.91 -1.54 -11.53
N GLY A 106 -8.91 -2.16 -12.17
CA GLY A 106 -9.17 -1.99 -13.60
C GLY A 106 -10.17 -0.87 -13.93
N TYR A 107 -10.45 -0.73 -15.23
CA TYR A 107 -11.23 0.38 -15.78
C TYR A 107 -12.62 0.00 -16.30
N THR A 108 -12.92 -1.30 -16.34
CA THR A 108 -14.22 -1.83 -16.78
C THR A 108 -14.76 -2.77 -15.71
N SER A 109 -15.94 -3.36 -15.95
CA SER A 109 -16.47 -4.45 -15.12
C SER A 109 -15.81 -5.76 -15.50
N TYR A 110 -15.52 -6.61 -14.52
CA TYR A 110 -15.00 -7.95 -14.73
C TYR A 110 -15.96 -8.98 -14.12
N PRO A 111 -16.01 -10.21 -14.65
CA PRO A 111 -16.68 -11.30 -13.98
C PRO A 111 -15.93 -11.67 -12.69
N ASP A 112 -16.64 -12.28 -11.73
CA ASP A 112 -16.13 -12.60 -10.39
C ASP A 112 -14.85 -13.47 -10.37
N ASN A 113 -14.55 -14.17 -11.47
CA ASN A 113 -13.41 -15.09 -11.57
C ASN A 113 -12.11 -14.45 -12.11
N VAL A 114 -12.08 -13.14 -12.31
CA VAL A 114 -10.90 -12.36 -12.72
C VAL A 114 -10.27 -11.67 -11.53
#